data_AF-A0A2E9J1R1-F1
#
_entry.id   AF-A0A2E9J1R1-F1
#
_cell.length_a   1.000
_cell.length_b   1.000
_cell.length_c   1.000
_cell.angle_alpha   90.00
_cell.angle_beta   90.00
_cell.angle_gamma   90.00
#
_symmetry.space_group_name_H-M   'P 1'
#
loop_
_entity.id
_entity.type
_entity.pdbx_description
1 polymer ?
#
loop_
_entity_poly.entity_id
_entity_poly.type
_entity_poly.pdbx_seq_one_letter_code
_entity_poly.pdbx_strand_id
1 'polypeptide(L)'
;MNPWSPEVEEELASVLKDWLKQQGRTQADLRRSLRASSTRMPALLESLEREHRLGGLPRLAAKLCSIESDWIQNAPTHLSSSAGNLTSDTDPFGQLDLLLREIRDDRGS
;
A
#
# COMPACT_ATOMS: atom_id res chain seq x y z
N MET A 1 -9.92 11.77 24.96
CA MET A 1 -9.74 11.23 23.60
C MET A 1 -9.21 12.36 22.76
N ASN A 2 -8.12 12.16 22.02
CA ASN A 2 -7.59 13.25 21.19
C ASN A 2 -8.63 13.59 20.12
N PRO A 3 -9.08 14.85 19.99
CA PRO A 3 -10.04 15.21 18.96
C PRO A 3 -9.40 15.02 17.58
N TRP A 4 -10.23 14.65 16.59
CA TRP A 4 -9.78 14.69 15.21
C TRP A 4 -9.62 16.16 14.80
N SER A 5 -8.44 16.52 14.31
CA SER A 5 -8.07 17.90 14.00
C SER A 5 -7.22 17.94 12.71
N PRO A 6 -7.11 19.09 12.03
CA PRO A 6 -6.30 19.19 10.82
C PRO A 6 -4.81 18.88 11.06
N GLU A 7 -4.30 19.17 12.25
CA GLU A 7 -2.92 18.81 12.63
C GLU A 7 -2.75 17.29 12.71
N VAL A 8 -3.73 16.59 13.30
CA VAL A 8 -3.74 15.12 13.34
C VAL A 8 -3.84 14.53 11.93
N GLU A 9 -4.63 15.14 11.04
CA GLU A 9 -4.72 14.72 9.64
C GLU A 9 -3.38 14.85 8.90
N GLU A 10 -2.65 15.95 9.11
CA GLU A 10 -1.36 16.20 8.48
C GLU A 10 -0.28 15.23 9.00
N GLU A 11 -0.23 15.03 10.32
CA GLU A 11 0.66 14.04 10.94
C GLU A 11 0.33 12.63 10.44
N LEU A 12 -0.94 12.24 10.45
CA LEU A 12 -1.38 10.93 9.98
C LEU A 12 -1.11 10.74 8.49
N ALA A 13 -1.30 11.77 7.66
CA ALA A 13 -0.95 11.72 6.24
C ALA A 13 0.53 11.45 6.02
N SER A 14 1.40 12.04 6.85
CA SER A 14 2.85 11.82 6.80
C SER A 14 3.20 10.40 7.25
N VAL A 15 2.65 9.95 8.38
CA VAL A 15 2.82 8.58 8.89
C VAL A 15 2.36 7.54 7.86
N LEU A 16 1.20 7.75 7.22
CA LEU A 16 0.69 6.82 6.22
C LEU A 16 1.57 6.76 4.97
N LYS A 17 2.16 7.88 4.54
CA LYS A 17 3.08 7.88 3.40
C LYS A 17 4.33 7.06 3.71
N ASP A 18 4.93 7.27 4.87
CA ASP A 18 6.12 6.54 5.28
C ASP A 18 5.83 5.06 5.51
N TRP A 19 4.71 4.75 6.16
CA TRP A 19 4.27 3.37 6.37
C TRP A 19 4.02 2.65 5.03
N LEU A 20 3.31 3.27 4.07
CA LEU A 20 3.11 2.68 2.74
C LEU A 20 4.43 2.44 2.01
N LYS A 21 5.38 3.39 2.10
CA LYS A 21 6.71 3.25 1.51
C LYS A 21 7.47 2.07 2.12
N GLN A 22 7.45 1.91 3.45
CA GLN A 22 8.10 0.79 4.15
C GLN A 22 7.51 -0.56 3.74
N GLN A 23 6.20 -0.62 3.50
CA GLN A 23 5.51 -1.84 3.07
C GLN A 23 5.62 -2.10 1.55
N GLY A 24 6.25 -1.22 0.77
CA GLY A 24 6.28 -1.30 -0.69
C GLY A 24 4.89 -1.20 -1.34
N ARG A 25 3.95 -0.49 -0.69
CA ARG A 25 2.54 -0.35 -1.11
C ARG A 25 2.24 1.05 -1.60
N THR A 26 1.11 1.18 -2.31
CA THR A 26 0.63 2.45 -2.86
C THR A 26 -0.64 2.94 -2.17
N GLN A 27 -1.00 4.21 -2.38
CA GLN A 27 -2.29 4.75 -1.94
C GLN A 27 -3.49 4.01 -2.58
N ALA A 28 -3.32 3.40 -3.76
CA ALA A 28 -4.35 2.57 -4.37
C ALA A 28 -4.60 1.28 -3.58
N ASP A 29 -3.55 0.69 -3.00
CA ASP A 29 -3.67 -0.50 -2.15
C ASP A 29 -4.34 -0.17 -0.82
N LEU A 30 -3.96 0.96 -0.22
CA LEU A 30 -4.64 1.47 0.97
C LEU A 30 -6.11 1.78 0.69
N ARG A 31 -6.43 2.43 -0.43
CA ARG A 31 -7.82 2.69 -0.86
C ARG A 31 -8.62 1.39 -0.94
N ARG A 32 -8.10 0.35 -1.57
CA ARG A 32 -8.78 -0.96 -1.70
C ARG A 32 -9.06 -1.57 -0.32
N SER A 33 -8.07 -1.51 0.57
CA SER A 33 -8.15 -2.09 1.93
C SER A 33 -9.12 -1.33 2.83
N LEU A 34 -9.14 0.00 2.73
CA LEU A 34 -10.11 0.86 3.42
C LEU A 34 -11.49 0.90 2.75
N ARG A 35 -11.61 0.38 1.51
CA ARG A 35 -12.77 0.59 0.63
C ARG A 35 -13.12 2.07 0.45
N ALA A 36 -12.10 2.93 0.38
CA ALA A 36 -12.27 4.36 0.20
C ALA A 36 -12.71 4.70 -1.23
N SER A 37 -13.40 5.84 -1.36
CA SER A 37 -13.94 6.35 -2.63
C SER A 37 -12.86 6.77 -3.62
N SER A 38 -11.68 7.21 -3.14
CA SER A 38 -10.59 7.74 -3.95
C SER A 38 -9.22 7.41 -3.37
N THR A 39 -8.19 7.40 -4.22
CA THR A 39 -6.78 7.24 -3.82
C THR A 39 -6.19 8.53 -3.23
N ARG A 40 -6.88 9.66 -3.33
CA ARG A 40 -6.42 10.93 -2.77
C ARG A 40 -6.42 10.87 -1.25
N MET A 41 -5.41 11.47 -0.63
CA MET A 41 -5.24 11.45 0.82
C MET A 41 -6.48 11.88 1.62
N PRO A 42 -7.22 12.94 1.24
CA PRO A 42 -8.43 13.32 1.96
C PRO A 42 -9.47 12.19 2.07
N ALA A 43 -9.71 11.44 0.99
CA ALA A 43 -10.67 10.33 1.00
C ALA A 43 -10.21 9.13 1.86
N LEU A 44 -8.89 8.93 1.95
CA LEU A 44 -8.30 7.91 2.82
C LEU A 44 -8.45 8.33 4.29
N LEU A 45 -8.13 9.59 4.60
CA LEU A 45 -8.25 10.16 5.93
C LEU A 45 -9.71 10.19 6.41
N GLU A 46 -10.67 10.57 5.58
CA GLU A 46 -12.12 10.49 5.90
C GLU A 46 -12.54 9.07 6.33
N SER A 47 -11.96 8.03 5.71
CA SER A 47 -12.26 6.65 6.08
C SER A 47 -11.67 6.27 7.44
N LEU A 48 -10.48 6.77 7.77
CA LEU A 48 -9.83 6.56 9.08
C LEU A 48 -10.47 7.41 10.18
N GLU A 49 -10.93 8.62 9.86
CA GLU A 49 -11.68 9.48 10.76
C GLU A 49 -12.96 8.79 11.24
N ARG A 50 -13.66 8.07 10.34
CA ARG A 50 -14.85 7.30 10.72
C ARG A 50 -14.52 6.23 11.77
N GLU A 51 -13.41 5.52 11.63
CA GLU A 51 -12.96 4.56 12.65
C GLU A 51 -12.57 5.26 13.95
N HIS A 52 -11.91 6.41 13.87
CA HIS A 52 -11.58 7.23 15.04
C HIS A 52 -12.85 7.74 15.75
N ARG A 53 -13.88 8.17 15.02
CA ARG A 53 -15.16 8.62 15.61
C ARG A 53 -15.90 7.47 16.32
N LEU A 54 -15.72 6.23 15.89
CA LEU A 54 -16.38 5.05 16.47
C LEU A 54 -15.69 4.49 17.72
N GLY A 55 -14.39 4.74 17.92
CA GLY A 55 -13.65 4.11 19.03
C GLY A 55 -12.34 4.78 19.39
N GLY A 56 -12.14 6.02 18.97
CA GLY A 56 -10.92 6.79 19.15
C GLY A 56 -9.71 6.22 18.42
N LEU A 57 -8.55 6.72 18.80
CA LEU A 57 -7.25 6.31 18.27
C LEU A 57 -6.98 4.78 18.36
N PRO A 58 -7.36 4.06 19.44
CA PRO A 58 -7.15 2.61 19.51
C PRO A 58 -7.85 1.84 18.38
N ARG A 59 -9.06 2.26 18.01
CA ARG A 59 -9.82 1.62 16.92
C ARG A 59 -9.20 1.89 15.56
N LEU A 60 -8.74 3.12 15.32
CA LEU A 60 -8.00 3.48 14.10
C LEU A 60 -6.72 2.65 13.98
N ALA A 61 -5.93 2.56 15.05
CA ALA A 61 -4.71 1.76 15.08
C ALA A 61 -5.00 0.27 14.80
N ALA A 62 -6.01 -0.30 15.47
CA ALA A 62 -6.44 -1.68 15.23
C ALA A 62 -6.84 -1.92 13.76
N LYS A 63 -7.51 -0.94 13.13
CA LYS A 63 -7.87 -1.02 11.70
C LYS A 63 -6.63 -1.07 10.81
N LEU A 64 -5.63 -0.22 11.06
CA LEU A 64 -4.38 -0.21 10.30
C LEU A 64 -3.58 -1.50 10.50
N CYS A 65 -3.48 -2.01 11.74
CA CYS A 65 -2.82 -3.30 12.02
C CYS A 65 -3.53 -4.48 11.35
N SER A 66 -4.86 -4.47 11.28
CA SER A 66 -5.62 -5.49 10.56
C SER A 66 -5.33 -5.45 9.06
N ILE A 67 -5.27 -4.25 8.46
CA ILE A 67 -4.91 -4.09 7.05
C ILE A 67 -3.50 -4.61 6.79
N GLU A 68 -2.54 -4.28 7.66
CA GLU A 68 -1.16 -4.76 7.54
C GLU A 68 -1.11 -6.30 7.59
N SER A 69 -1.82 -6.89 8.54
CA SER A 69 -1.90 -8.35 8.70
C SER A 69 -2.50 -9.01 7.46
N ASP A 70 -3.56 -8.44 6.90
CA ASP A 70 -4.18 -8.92 5.66
C ASP A 70 -3.20 -8.84 4.49
N TRP A 71 -2.40 -7.77 4.39
CA TRP A 71 -1.39 -7.64 3.35
C TRP A 71 -0.28 -8.67 3.45
N ILE A 72 0.14 -9.03 4.66
CA ILE A 72 1.16 -10.05 4.92
C ILE A 72 0.60 -11.44 4.58
N GLN A 73 -0.62 -11.74 5.01
CA GLN A 73 -1.26 -13.04 4.79
C GLN A 73 -1.63 -13.28 3.32
N ASN A 74 -2.07 -12.24 2.61
CA ASN A 74 -2.46 -12.31 1.21
C ASN A 74 -1.33 -11.89 0.25
N ALA A 75 -0.11 -11.68 0.76
CA ALA A 75 1.05 -11.53 -0.09
C ALA A 75 1.21 -12.83 -0.89
N PRO A 76 1.41 -12.77 -2.23
CA PRO A 76 1.67 -13.96 -3.00
C PRO A 76 2.87 -14.69 -2.38
N THR A 77 2.70 -16.00 -2.12
CA THR A 77 3.60 -16.86 -1.33
C THR A 77 5.01 -16.99 -1.94
N HIS A 78 5.32 -16.25 -3.01
CA HIS A 78 6.61 -16.20 -3.69
C HIS A 78 7.69 -15.38 -2.96
N LEU A 79 7.46 -14.93 -1.72
CA LEU A 79 8.46 -14.20 -0.93
C LEU A 79 8.81 -14.90 0.40
N SER A 80 8.18 -16.03 0.72
CA SER A 80 8.52 -16.84 1.92
C SER A 80 9.32 -18.08 1.55
N SER A 81 10.44 -17.87 0.85
CA SER A 81 11.55 -18.83 0.74
C SER A 81 12.77 -18.11 0.17
N SER A 82 13.51 -17.38 1.00
CA SER A 82 14.97 -17.31 0.87
C SER A 82 15.63 -16.65 2.09
N ALA A 83 15.61 -17.35 3.22
CA ALA A 83 16.82 -17.42 4.03
C ALA A 83 17.76 -18.40 3.29
N GLY A 84 18.55 -17.86 2.36
CA GLY A 84 19.60 -18.58 1.65
C GLY A 84 19.16 -19.26 0.36
N ASN A 85 19.25 -18.56 -0.77
CA ASN A 85 20.07 -18.97 -1.90
C ASN A 85 20.09 -17.84 -2.94
N LEU A 86 21.30 -17.55 -3.43
CA LEU A 86 21.54 -16.72 -4.61
C LEU A 86 20.87 -17.35 -5.85
N THR A 87 20.59 -16.52 -6.85
CA THR A 87 20.14 -16.84 -8.22
C THR A 87 18.65 -17.11 -8.42
N SER A 88 17.88 -16.05 -8.70
CA SER A 88 16.90 -15.93 -9.79
C SER A 88 16.10 -14.66 -9.56
N ASP A 89 16.80 -13.53 -9.72
CA ASP A 89 16.19 -12.22 -9.92
C ASP A 89 15.42 -12.29 -11.24
N THR A 90 14.17 -12.76 -11.18
CA THR A 90 13.21 -12.50 -12.26
C THR A 90 12.65 -11.13 -11.96
N ASP A 91 13.41 -10.11 -12.37
CA ASP A 91 13.00 -8.73 -12.34
C ASP A 91 11.62 -8.64 -13.01
N PRO A 92 10.52 -8.35 -12.29
CA PRO A 92 9.17 -8.37 -12.84
C PRO A 92 8.98 -7.32 -13.96
N PHE A 93 9.93 -6.38 -14.08
CA PHE A 93 9.99 -5.39 -15.16
C PHE A 93 10.84 -5.84 -16.36
N GLY A 94 11.72 -6.83 -16.21
CA GLY A 94 12.52 -7.36 -17.33
C GLY A 94 11.67 -8.00 -18.43
N GLN A 95 10.55 -8.63 -18.07
CA GLN A 95 9.59 -9.16 -19.03
C GLN A 95 8.86 -8.04 -19.80
N LEU A 96 8.62 -6.89 -19.15
CA LEU A 96 8.02 -5.72 -19.80
C LEU A 96 9.00 -5.08 -20.79
N ASP A 97 10.28 -4.98 -20.44
CA ASP A 97 11.33 -4.47 -21.35
C ASP A 97 11.51 -5.34 -22.60
N LEU A 98 11.44 -6.67 -22.45
CA LEU A 98 11.46 -7.60 -23.59
C LEU A 98 10.27 -7.38 -24.54
N LEU A 99 9.06 -7.27 -23.98
CA LEU A 99 7.84 -7.00 -24.77
C LEU A 99 7.89 -5.64 -25.47
N LEU A 100 8.39 -4.59 -24.80
CA LEU A 100 8.55 -3.27 -25.40
C LEU A 100 9.58 -3.27 -26.53
N ARG A 101 10.61 -4.12 -26.41
CA ARG A 101 11.65 -4.26 -27.44
C ARG A 101 11.11 -4.98 -28.67
N GLU A 102 10.31 -6.03 -28.48
CA GLU A 102 9.66 -6.77 -29.57
C GLU A 102 8.69 -5.87 -30.37
N ILE A 103 7.88 -5.05 -29.68
CA ILE A 103 6.96 -4.08 -30.32
C ILE A 103 7.71 -3.02 -31.13
N ARG A 104 8.92 -2.63 -30.69
CA ARG A 104 9.74 -1.63 -31.39
C ARG A 104 10.38 -2.22 -32.64
N ASP A 105 10.78 -3.49 -32.59
CA ASP A 105 11.37 -4.21 -33.72
C ASP A 105 10.33 -4.49 -34.82
N ASP A 106 9.11 -4.87 -34.44
CA ASP A 106 8.00 -5.17 -35.36
C ASP A 106 7.52 -3.95 -36.18
N ARG A 107 7.77 -2.72 -35.72
CA ARG A 107 7.41 -1.48 -36.43
C ARG A 107 8.49 -0.97 -37.38
N GLY A 108 9.64 -1.64 -37.43
CA GLY A 108 10.81 -1.24 -38.21
C GLY A 108 11.04 -2.03 -39.51
N SER A 109 10.17 -2.97 -39.87
CA SER A 109 10.28 -3.77 -41.11
C SER A 109 9.14 -3.54 -42.10
#